data_AF-A0A139M6V6-F1
#
_entry.id   AF-A0A139M6V6-F1
#
_cell.length_a   1.000
_cell.length_b   1.000
_cell.length_c   1.000
_cell.angle_alpha   90.00
_cell.angle_beta   90.00
_cell.angle_gamma   90.00
#
_symmetry.space_group_name_H-M   'P 1'
#
loop_
_entity.id
_entity.type
_entity.pdbx_description
1 polymer ?
#
loop_
_entity_poly.entity_id
_entity_poly.type
_entity_poly.pdbx_seq_one_letter_code
_entity_poly.pdbx_strand_id
1 'polypeptide(L)' 'MIEEERDCADIITQLTAVRSSVERVIEMMITENLTACINQPLDDPEAQKERLEKAVQYLIKRK' A
#
# COMPACT_ATOMS: atom_id res chain seq x y z
N MET A 1 -16.99 -3.09 20.95
CA MET A 1 -15.61 -3.08 21.49
C MET A 1 -15.39 -1.95 22.48
N ILE A 2 -15.36 -0.68 22.04
CA ILE A 2 -15.19 0.48 22.94
C ILE A 2 -16.47 0.73 23.75
N GLU A 3 -17.62 0.76 23.09
CA GLU A 3 -18.95 0.87 23.74
C GLU A 3 -19.28 -0.33 24.64
N GLU A 4 -18.60 -1.45 24.42
CA GLU A 4 -18.72 -2.68 25.22
C GLU A 4 -17.67 -2.74 26.35
N GLU A 5 -16.88 -1.68 26.55
CA GLU A 5 -15.83 -1.57 27.57
C GLU A 5 -14.84 -2.76 27.60
N ARG A 6 -14.50 -3.31 26.41
CA ARG A 6 -13.53 -4.40 26.28
C ARG A 6 -12.13 -3.95 26.71
N ASP A 7 -11.31 -4.91 27.15
CA ASP A 7 -9.92 -4.67 27.56
C ASP A 7 -9.11 -3.97 26.47
N CYS A 8 -8.22 -3.07 26.88
CA CYS A 8 -7.37 -2.31 25.97
C CYS A 8 -6.52 -3.22 25.06
N ALA A 9 -6.02 -4.35 25.56
CA ALA A 9 -5.23 -5.30 24.78
C ALA A 9 -6.06 -5.88 23.63
N ASP A 10 -7.32 -6.26 23.88
CA ASP A 10 -8.24 -6.76 22.86
C ASP A 10 -8.50 -5.71 21.77
N ILE A 11 -8.73 -4.46 22.16
CA ILE A 11 -8.94 -3.35 21.23
C ILE A 11 -7.68 -3.12 20.37
N ILE A 12 -6.49 -3.15 20.98
CA ILE A 12 -5.21 -3.01 20.28
C ILE A 12 -5.00 -4.16 19.28
N THR A 13 -5.33 -5.39 19.65
CA THR A 13 -5.26 -6.54 18.74
C THR A 13 -6.15 -6.33 17.50
N GLN A 14 -7.38 -5.87 17.70
CA GLN A 14 -8.31 -5.64 16.59
C GLN A 14 -7.88 -4.47 15.70
N LEU A 15 -7.44 -3.35 16.28
CA LEU A 15 -6.89 -2.23 15.52
C LEU A 15 -5.63 -2.62 14.74
N THR A 16 -4.79 -3.49 15.30
CA THR A 16 -3.62 -4.04 14.61
C THR A 16 -4.04 -4.93 13.43
N ALA A 17 -5.09 -5.73 13.58
CA ALA A 17 -5.63 -6.54 12.49
C ALA A 17 -6.21 -5.68 11.35
N VAL A 18 -6.92 -4.59 11.68
CA VAL A 18 -7.40 -3.61 10.70
C VAL A 18 -6.23 -2.94 9.99
N ARG A 19 -5.22 -2.46 10.74
CA ARG A 19 -4.01 -1.86 10.16
C ARG A 19 -3.34 -2.81 9.18
N SER A 20 -3.11 -4.06 9.58
CA SER A 20 -2.48 -5.07 8.71
C SER A 20 -3.30 -5.35 7.44
N SER A 21 -4.63 -5.34 7.55
CA SER A 21 -5.52 -5.53 6.39
C SER A 21 -5.43 -4.36 5.42
N VAL A 22 -5.46 -3.13 5.92
CA VAL A 22 -5.27 -1.91 5.12
C VAL A 22 -3.89 -1.90 4.46
N GLU A 23 -2.85 -2.31 5.20
CA GLU A 23 -1.49 -2.39 4.70
C GLU A 23 -1.37 -3.33 3.49
N ARG A 24 -2.06 -4.48 3.50
CA ARG A 24 -2.09 -5.42 2.36
C ARG A 24 -2.79 -4.85 1.14
N VAL A 25 -3.91 -4.14 1.33
CA VAL A 25 -4.63 -3.49 0.22
C VAL A 25 -3.76 -2.43 -0.44
N ILE A 26 -3.06 -1.61 0.36
CA ILE A 26 -2.12 -0.61 -0.18
C ILE A 26 -1.01 -1.29 -0.99
N GLU A 27 -0.47 -2.42 -0.52
CA GLU A 27 0.56 -3.17 -1.24
C GLU A 27 0.05 -3.73 -2.58
N MET A 28 -1.16 -4.28 -2.58
CA MET A 28 -1.83 -4.76 -3.79
C MET A 28 -1.99 -3.65 -4.82
N MET A 29 -2.48 -2.48 -4.41
CA MET A 29 -2.66 -1.32 -5.29
C MET A 29 -1.32 -0.82 -5.88
N ILE A 30 -0.25 -0.79 -5.08
CA ILE A 30 1.07 -0.39 -5.57
C ILE A 30 1.60 -1.41 -6.58
N THR A 31 1.38 -2.71 -6.31
CA THR A 31 1.78 -3.80 -7.20
C THR A 31 1.04 -3.71 -8.54
N GLU A 32 -0.27 -3.54 -8.53
CA GLU A 32 -1.09 -3.35 -9.73
C GLU A 32 -0.64 -2.12 -10.54
N ASN A 33 -0.37 -1.00 -9.86
CA ASN A 33 0.16 0.20 -10.50
C ASN A 33 1.52 -0.06 -11.16
N LEU A 34 2.45 -0.75 -10.48
CA LEU A 34 3.77 -1.09 -11.04
C LEU A 34 3.65 -2.03 -12.24
N THR A 35 2.79 -3.05 -12.15
CA THR A 35 2.48 -3.95 -13.27
C THR A 35 1.92 -3.17 -14.46
N ALA A 36 1.03 -2.21 -14.24
CA ALA A 36 0.53 -1.34 -15.29
C ALA A 36 1.63 -0.47 -15.92
N CYS A 37 2.58 0.04 -15.13
CA CYS A 37 3.72 0.79 -15.66
C CYS A 37 4.59 -0.06 -16.61
N ILE A 38 4.75 -1.35 -16.31
CA ILE A 38 5.57 -2.27 -17.12
C ILE A 38 4.82 -2.73 -18.37
N ASN A 39 3.55 -3.11 -18.23
CA ASN A 39 2.76 -3.67 -19.33
C ASN A 39 2.22 -2.60 -20.28
N GLN A 40 2.16 -1.34 -19.85
CA GLN A 40 1.69 -0.20 -20.64
C GLN A 40 2.72 0.94 -20.54
N PRO A 41 3.89 0.78 -21.18
CA PRO A 41 4.93 1.81 -21.15
C PRO A 41 4.47 3.04 -21.95
N LEU A 42 4.92 4.21 -21.51
CA LEU A 42 4.78 5.45 -22.26
C LEU A 42 5.79 5.50 -23.41
N ASP A 43 5.44 6.23 -24.48
CA ASP A 43 6.34 6.44 -25.63
C ASP A 43 7.53 7.33 -25.28
N ASP A 44 7.35 8.27 -24.34
CA ASP A 44 8.42 9.12 -23.82
C ASP A 44 9.25 8.37 -22.75
N PRO A 45 10.54 8.09 -23.00
CA PRO A 45 11.39 7.38 -22.06
C PRO A 45 11.56 8.10 -20.71
N GLU A 46 11.62 9.43 -20.69
CA GLU A 46 11.85 10.16 -19.43
C GLU A 46 10.57 10.17 -18.58
N ALA A 47 9.40 10.39 -19.20
CA ALA A 47 8.11 10.23 -18.51
C ALA A 47 7.88 8.80 -18.01
N GLN A 48 8.29 7.77 -18.78
CA GLN A 48 8.20 6.37 -18.35
C GLN A 48 9.09 6.10 -17.12
N LYS A 49 10.31 6.65 -17.12
CA LYS A 49 11.24 6.55 -15.99
C LYS A 49 10.68 7.23 -14.74
N GLU A 50 10.19 8.47 -14.85
CA GLU A 50 9.58 9.19 -13.71
C GLU A 50 8.39 8.41 -13.13
N ARG A 51 7.53 7.86 -14.00
CA ARG A 51 6.38 7.04 -13.61
C ARG A 51 6.81 5.79 -12.84
N LEU A 52 7.85 5.08 -13.30
CA LEU A 52 8.41 3.92 -12.62
C LEU A 52 9.06 4.28 -11.28
N GLU A 53 9.85 5.35 -11.24
CA GLU A 53 10.49 5.83 -10.01
C GLU A 53 9.46 6.16 -8.94
N LYS A 54 8.36 6.81 -9.32
CA LYS A 54 7.24 7.11 -8.41
C LYS A 54 6.57 5.83 -7.88
N ALA A 55 6.33 4.85 -8.74
CA ALA A 55 5.77 3.56 -8.34
C ALA A 55 6.69 2.82 -7.35
N VAL A 56 7.99 2.81 -7.60
CA VAL A 56 9.01 2.22 -6.71
C VAL A 56 9.12 2.99 -5.40
N GLN A 57 9.01 4.31 -5.42
CA GLN A 57 9.05 5.13 -4.21
C GLN A 57 7.92 4.77 -3.24
N TYR A 58 6.73 4.45 -3.75
CA TYR A 58 5.62 3.96 -2.91
C TYR A 58 5.93 2.63 -2.23
N LEU A 59 6.71 1.73 -2.87
CA LEU A 59 7.15 0.49 -2.25
C LEU A 59 8.20 0.73 -1.15
N ILE A 60 9.18 1.60 -1.42
CA ILE A 60 10.31 1.84 -0.50
C ILE A 60 9.85 2.55 0.78
N LYS A 61 8.94 3.54 0.68
CA LYS A 61 8.45 4.30 1.84
C LYS A 61 7.64 3.48 2.85
N ARG A 62 7.35 2.22 2.55
CA ARG A 62 6.57 1.32 3.41
C ARG A 62 7.41 0.32 4.22
N LYS A 63 8.71 0.23 3.96
CA LYS A 63 9.67 -0.43 4.87
C LYS A 63 10.05 0.51 6.00
#